data_AF-A0A1E7KR82-F1
#
_entry.id   AF-A0A1E7KR82-F1
#
_cell.length_a   1.000
_cell.length_b   1.000
_cell.length_c   1.000
_cell.angle_alpha   90.00
_cell.angle_beta   90.00
_cell.angle_gamma   90.00
#
_symmetry.space_group_name_H-M   'P 1'
#
loop_
_entity.id
_entity.type
_entity.pdbx_description
1 polymer ?
#
loop_
_entity_poly.entity_id
_entity_poly.type
_entity_poly.pdbx_seq_one_letter_code
_entity_poly.pdbx_strand_id
1 'polypeptide(L)' 'MIEEELRRALAALVDGLPPRQAAGAVERLMTGYRAKNGAAPVLRDRADVVAYAAYRMPATFAAVAAALEALAVRTQG' A
#
# COMPACT_ATOMS: atom_id res chain seq x y z
N MET A 1 -15.78 -1.32 7.47
CA MET A 1 -15.31 -2.28 6.44
C MET A 1 -13.83 -2.51 6.66
N ILE A 2 -13.34 -3.73 6.44
CA ILE A 2 -11.94 -4.09 6.71
C ILE A 2 -10.93 -3.21 5.94
N GLU A 3 -11.35 -2.61 4.83
CA GLU A 3 -10.57 -1.62 4.05
C GLU A 3 -10.28 -0.33 4.82
N GLU A 4 -11.23 0.13 5.63
CA GLU A 4 -11.10 1.35 6.44
C GLU A 4 -10.12 1.13 7.59
N GLU A 5 -10.07 -0.08 8.16
CA GLU A 5 -9.08 -0.46 9.16
C GLU A 5 -7.67 -0.45 8.58
N LEU A 6 -7.49 -1.00 7.37
CA LEU A 6 -6.22 -0.91 6.65
C LEU A 6 -5.83 0.55 6.39
N ARG A 7 -6.77 1.38 5.92
CA ARG A 7 -6.50 2.79 5.64
C ARG A 7 -6.05 3.54 6.89
N ARG A 8 -6.71 3.31 8.03
CA ARG A 8 -6.33 3.90 9.32
C ARG A 8 -4.97 3.43 9.81
N ALA A 9 -4.66 2.14 9.69
CA ALA A 9 -3.36 1.61 10.07
C ALA A 9 -2.24 2.22 9.22
N LEU A 10 -2.45 2.34 7.90
CA LEU A 10 -1.49 2.99 7.00
C LEU A 10 -1.32 4.47 7.32
N ALA A 11 -2.40 5.20 7.64
CA ALA A 11 -2.32 6.59 8.05
C ALA A 11 -1.48 6.76 9.33
N ALA A 12 -1.73 5.95 10.36
CA ALA A 12 -0.96 5.99 11.60
C ALA A 12 0.54 5.67 11.38
N LEU A 13 0.85 4.78 10.44
CA LEU A 13 2.24 4.49 10.06
C LEU A 13 2.91 5.66 9.34
N VAL A 14 2.18 6.40 8.50
CA VAL A 14 2.67 7.60 7.81
C VAL A 14 2.90 8.73 8.80
N ASP A 15 1.95 8.96 9.71
CA ASP A 15 2.04 10.00 10.74
C ASP A 15 3.23 9.77 11.70
N GLY A 16 3.65 8.52 11.88
CA GLY A 16 4.82 8.15 12.68
C GLY A 16 6.17 8.35 12.00
N LEU A 17 6.24 8.79 10.74
CA LEU A 17 7.50 8.99 10.01
C LEU A 17 8.02 10.42 10.13
N PRO A 18 9.36 10.62 10.23
CA PRO A 18 9.95 11.94 10.08
C PRO A 18 9.62 12.54 8.69
N PRO A 19 9.15 13.80 8.59
CA PRO A 19 8.67 14.38 7.33
C PRO A 19 9.68 14.31 6.18
N ARG A 20 10.97 14.50 6.48
CA ARG A 20 12.06 14.40 5.47
C ARG A 20 12.21 12.98 4.91
N GLN A 21 12.02 11.95 5.74
CA GLN A 21 12.12 10.56 5.31
C GLN A 21 10.90 10.18 4.47
N ALA A 22 9.70 10.61 4.87
CA ALA A 22 8.47 10.38 4.11
C ALA A 22 8.54 11.03 2.72
N ALA A 23 8.97 12.30 2.63
CA ALA A 23 9.12 12.98 1.35
C ALA A 23 10.13 12.28 0.43
N GLY A 24 11.31 11.90 0.96
CA GLY A 24 12.31 11.19 0.19
C GLY A 24 11.84 9.80 -0.29
N ALA A 25 11.10 9.07 0.53
CA ALA A 25 10.53 7.77 0.16
C ALA A 25 9.52 7.91 -0.99
N VAL A 26 8.65 8.93 -0.94
CA VAL A 26 7.67 9.19 -2.00
C VAL A 26 8.37 9.58 -3.30
N GLU A 27 9.37 10.46 -3.28
CA GLU A 27 10.13 10.85 -4.47
C GLU A 27 10.81 9.65 -5.13
N ARG A 28 11.45 8.78 -4.34
CA ARG A 28 12.07 7.55 -4.85
C ARG A 28 11.05 6.59 -5.43
N LEU A 29 9.92 6.40 -4.76
CA LEU A 29 8.83 5.54 -5.25
C LEU A 29 8.32 6.04 -6.62
N MET A 30 8.08 7.35 -6.74
CA MET A 30 7.59 7.96 -7.98
C MET A 30 8.64 7.92 -9.10
N THR A 31 9.92 8.08 -8.75
CA THR A 31 11.04 7.96 -9.69
C THR A 31 11.14 6.54 -10.23
N GLY A 32 11.07 5.53 -9.35
CA GLY A 32 11.08 4.11 -9.74
C GLY A 32 9.91 3.73 -10.64
N TYR A 33 8.71 4.24 -10.34
CA TYR A 33 7.53 4.04 -11.20
C TYR A 33 7.71 4.66 -12.59
N ARG A 34 8.23 5.89 -12.66
CA ARG A 34 8.46 6.59 -13.94
C ARG A 34 9.59 5.98 -14.76
N ALA A 35 10.60 5.38 -14.14
CA ALA A 35 11.75 4.75 -14.79
C ALA A 35 11.41 3.43 -15.55
N LYS A 36 10.15 2.96 -15.50
CA LYS A 36 9.55 1.96 -16.40
C LYS A 36 10.44 0.79 -16.83
N ASN A 37 10.81 -0.09 -15.89
CA ASN A 37 11.33 -1.43 -16.22
C ASN A 37 10.54 -2.59 -15.57
N GLY A 38 9.39 -2.33 -14.94
CA GLY A 38 8.60 -3.37 -14.26
C GLY A 38 9.29 -4.01 -13.04
N ALA A 39 10.52 -3.59 -12.71
CA ALA A 39 11.23 -4.06 -11.53
C ALA A 39 10.51 -3.59 -10.26
N ALA A 40 10.37 -4.49 -9.29
CA ALA A 40 9.87 -4.13 -7.97
C ALA A 40 10.77 -3.04 -7.35
N PRO A 41 10.18 -2.03 -6.68
CA PRO A 41 10.97 -1.00 -6.02
C PRO A 41 11.84 -1.62 -4.94
N VAL A 42 13.11 -1.17 -4.86
CA VAL A 42 14.00 -1.53 -3.77
C VAL A 42 13.56 -0.75 -2.52
N LEU A 43 13.03 -1.47 -1.53
CA LEU A 43 12.58 -0.92 -0.25
C LEU A 43 13.75 -0.94 0.73
N ARG A 44 14.33 0.23 1.01
CA ARG A 44 15.60 0.32 1.76
C ARG A 44 15.41 0.54 3.25
N ASP A 45 14.32 1.20 3.62
CA ASP A 45 14.04 1.59 4.99
C ASP A 45 12.53 1.52 5.27
N ARG A 46 12.16 1.80 6.53
CA ARG A 46 10.77 1.81 6.97
C ARG A 46 9.92 2.82 6.19
N ALA A 47 10.48 3.96 5.81
CA ALA A 47 9.75 4.98 5.08
C ALA A 47 9.41 4.52 3.66
N ASP A 48 10.33 3.84 2.96
CA ASP A 48 10.08 3.21 1.66
C ASP A 48 8.96 2.16 1.76
N VAL A 49 8.98 1.32 2.80
CA VAL A 49 7.96 0.29 3.02
C VAL A 49 6.59 0.92 3.25
N VAL A 50 6.50 1.91 4.13
CA VAL A 50 5.23 2.61 4.44
C VAL A 50 4.71 3.35 3.21
N ALA A 51 5.57 4.04 2.46
CA ALA A 51 5.17 4.75 1.24
C ALA A 51 4.65 3.77 0.16
N TYR A 52 5.34 2.65 -0.04
CA TYR A 52 4.91 1.61 -0.99
C TYR A 52 3.57 0.99 -0.56
N ALA A 53 3.43 0.66 0.72
CA ALA A 53 2.22 0.08 1.28
C ALA A 53 1.03 1.04 1.13
N ALA A 54 1.20 2.31 1.53
CA ALA A 54 0.18 3.34 1.42
C ALA A 54 -0.28 3.55 -0.04
N TYR A 55 0.64 3.45 -1.00
CA TYR A 55 0.33 3.61 -2.42
C TYR A 55 -0.35 2.37 -3.05
N ARG A 56 0.10 1.16 -2.75
CA ARG A 56 -0.34 -0.07 -3.44
C ARG A 56 -1.45 -0.82 -2.72
N MET A 57 -1.36 -0.93 -1.39
CA MET A 57 -2.20 -1.85 -0.63
C MET A 57 -3.69 -1.51 -0.67
N PRO A 58 -4.15 -0.24 -0.60
CA PRO A 58 -5.59 0.04 -0.51
C PRO A 58 -6.39 -0.55 -1.68
N ALA A 59 -5.92 -0.36 -2.92
CA ALA A 59 -6.61 -0.87 -4.10
C ALA A 59 -6.55 -2.41 -4.20
N THR A 60 -5.39 -3.01 -3.94
CA THR A 60 -5.25 -4.47 -3.99
C THR A 60 -6.01 -5.16 -2.87
N PHE A 61 -6.06 -4.55 -1.69
CA PHE A 61 -6.76 -5.10 -0.54
C PHE A 61 -8.27 -5.06 -0.74
N ALA A 62 -8.82 -3.95 -1.23
CA ALA A 62 -10.23 -3.84 -1.58
C ALA A 62 -10.64 -4.87 -2.63
N ALA A 63 -9.84 -5.03 -3.69
CA ALA A 63 -10.10 -6.03 -4.73
C ALA A 63 -10.10 -7.47 -4.18
N VAL A 64 -9.15 -7.81 -3.31
CA VAL A 64 -9.07 -9.14 -2.69
C VAL A 64 -10.22 -9.37 -1.70
N ALA A 65 -10.54 -8.38 -0.86
CA ALA A 65 -11.66 -8.46 0.07
C ALA A 65 -12.97 -8.71 -0.66
N ALA A 66 -13.26 -7.96 -1.73
CA ALA A 66 -14.43 -8.14 -2.56
C ALA A 66 -14.45 -9.52 -3.25
N ALA A 67 -13.30 -10.00 -3.74
CA ALA A 67 -13.21 -11.33 -4.37
C ALA A 67 -13.49 -12.46 -3.37
N LEU A 68 -13.01 -12.35 -2.14
CA LEU A 68 -13.26 -13.32 -1.07
C LEU A 68 -14.70 -13.29 -0.60
N GLU A 69 -15.32 -12.12 -0.48
CA GLU A 69 -16.74 -11.98 -0.18
C GLU A 69 -17.60 -12.63 -1.28
N ALA A 70 -17.30 -12.36 -2.54
CA ALA A 70 -17.98 -12.98 -3.68
C ALA A 70 -17.75 -14.50 -3.78
N LEU A 71 -16.63 -15.01 -3.27
CA LEU A 71 -16.37 -16.44 -3.15
C LEU A 71 -17.22 -17.06 -2.03
N ALA A 72 -17.24 -16.45 -0.85
CA ALA A 72 -18.00 -16.92 0.30
C ALA A 72 -19.49 -17.06 -0.02
N VAL A 73 -20.08 -16.06 -0.70
CA VAL A 73 -21.47 -16.10 -1.18
C VAL A 73 -21.72 -17.30 -2.12
N ARG A 74 -20.77 -17.64 -3.00
CA ARG A 74 -20.91 -18.75 -3.95
C ARG A 74 -20.75 -20.12 -3.32
N THR A 75 -19.98 -20.25 -2.24
CA THR A 75 -19.76 -21.53 -1.54
C THR A 75 -20.78 -21.83 -0.45
N GLN A 76 -21.68 -20.88 -0.15
CA GLN A 76 -22.76 -21.06 0.81
C GLN A 76 -24.05 -21.63 0.20
N GLY A 77 -24.08 -21.88 -1.12
CA GLY A 77 -25.14 -22.60 -1.83
C GLY A 77 -24.71 -24.01 -2.20
#